data_AF-A0A941AH66-F1
#
_entry.id   AF-A0A941AH66-F1
#
_cell.length_a   1.000
_cell.length_b   1.000
_cell.length_c   1.000
_cell.angle_alpha   90.00
_cell.angle_beta   90.00
_cell.angle_gamma   90.00
#
_symmetry.space_group_name_H-M   'P 1'
#
loop_
_entity.id
_entity.type
_entity.pdbx_description
1 polymer ?
#
loop_
_entity_poly.entity_id
_entity_poly.type
_entity_poly.pdbx_seq_one_letter_code
_entity_poly.pdbx_strand_id
1 'polypeptide(L)'
;MDRKGSSTNVKFPSDAGTGGGCCAPTSGKPLPCCGGGSASTGKIRYEEGFIDGKVDTSAGPVPRVHSRIGSRDLLGRWKVRWGIGRDRYRVAPGLYGLGAPGAAAPVLVTANYKVTFDVVRRDAAGLDAWILVLDTRGINVWCAAGEGTFGTEEVIRRVGETRLSEIVSHRRLILPQLGAPGVAAHEVRKGCGFSVMYGPVRSRDIRAFLDAGMKASPAMRRVVFPTMDRLVLTPVEITNLLRPAGWAALVLFLLAGFGPGIFSLGAAWDRGVAAVAALAAGILAGAVVTPVLLPWLPGRAFSVKGGLAGGVLAACVVMWQRGSLHAPAALALLLAMTAVSSFVAMNFTGATPFTSPSGVENGSGERFSVDIRKRGMVMDGFRYLEGVSTVRLADEACIGCGMCEEVCPHGVFAMAEGKARMLERDACMECGACAMNCPTKAIFVTPGVGCAAAILNGWLTGSKASCGCGG
;
A
#
# COMPACT_ATOMS: atom_id res chain seq x y z
N MET A 1 -44.83 15.27 3.32
CA MET A 1 -44.21 16.17 4.34
C MET A 1 -42.71 16.21 4.07
N ASP A 2 -42.32 17.15 3.22
CA ASP A 2 -40.97 17.34 2.71
C ASP A 2 -40.02 17.91 3.78
N ARG A 3 -38.84 17.31 3.92
CA ARG A 3 -37.65 18.00 4.43
C ARG A 3 -36.55 17.92 3.39
N LYS A 4 -36.48 18.97 2.56
CA LYS A 4 -35.34 19.28 1.71
C LYS A 4 -34.12 19.57 2.60
N GLY A 5 -33.09 18.74 2.47
CA GLY A 5 -31.77 19.00 3.06
C GLY A 5 -31.09 20.14 2.34
N SER A 6 -30.91 21.25 3.05
CA SER A 6 -30.13 22.41 2.61
C SER A 6 -28.65 21.99 2.41
N SER A 7 -28.21 21.98 1.16
CA SER A 7 -26.79 21.85 0.80
C SER A 7 -26.12 23.21 1.01
N THR A 8 -25.47 23.41 2.14
CA THR A 8 -24.58 24.57 2.34
C THR A 8 -23.32 24.38 1.49
N ASN A 9 -23.28 25.03 0.33
CA ASN A 9 -22.10 25.16 -0.53
C ASN A 9 -20.98 25.88 0.25
N VAL A 10 -20.00 25.13 0.77
CA VAL A 10 -18.72 25.70 1.16
C VAL A 10 -17.87 25.77 -0.12
N LYS A 11 -17.62 27.00 -0.58
CA LYS A 11 -16.85 27.28 -1.79
C LYS A 11 -15.36 27.03 -1.48
N PHE A 12 -14.81 25.92 -1.94
CA PHE A 12 -13.35 25.72 -1.99
C PHE A 12 -12.79 26.52 -3.16
N PRO A 13 -11.55 27.08 -3.08
CA PRO A 13 -10.94 27.73 -4.21
C PRO A 13 -10.84 26.74 -5.37
N SER A 14 -11.57 27.02 -6.44
CA SER A 14 -11.41 26.39 -7.74
C SER A 14 -10.04 26.76 -8.31
N ASP A 15 -9.35 25.78 -8.89
CA ASP A 15 -8.09 25.92 -9.61
C ASP A 15 -8.04 27.24 -10.40
N ALA A 16 -7.34 28.23 -9.86
CA ALA A 16 -7.02 29.46 -10.56
C ALA A 16 -5.83 29.14 -11.46
N GLY A 17 -6.10 29.05 -12.76
CA GLY A 17 -5.10 28.78 -13.78
C GLY A 17 -3.93 29.74 -13.71
N THR A 18 -2.73 29.19 -13.64
CA THR A 18 -1.51 29.92 -13.99
C THR A 18 -1.32 29.83 -15.50
N GLY A 19 -1.42 31.00 -16.13
CA GLY A 19 -1.11 31.20 -17.54
C GLY A 19 0.31 30.74 -17.87
N GLY A 20 0.45 30.24 -19.09
CA GLY A 20 1.70 29.73 -19.63
C GLY A 20 2.80 30.77 -19.68
N GLY A 21 3.98 30.35 -19.27
CA GLY A 21 5.26 31.00 -19.54
C GLY A 21 6.28 29.92 -19.85
N CYS A 22 6.11 29.22 -20.97
CA CYS A 22 7.12 28.30 -21.46
C CYS A 22 8.25 29.12 -22.10
N CYS A 23 9.45 28.95 -21.56
CA CYS A 23 10.70 29.42 -22.13
C CYS A 23 10.81 29.02 -23.62
N ALA A 24 11.12 29.99 -24.47
CA ALA A 24 11.40 29.78 -25.88
C ALA A 24 12.69 28.98 -26.07
N PRO A 25 12.73 27.97 -26.95
CA PRO A 25 13.95 27.51 -27.57
C PRO A 25 14.15 28.19 -28.92
N THR A 26 15.33 28.76 -29.10
CA THR A 26 15.88 29.17 -30.38
C THR A 26 16.14 27.95 -31.27
N SER A 27 15.48 27.91 -32.42
CA SER A 27 15.86 27.27 -33.70
C SER A 27 14.66 26.57 -34.34
N GLY A 28 14.35 26.99 -35.56
CA GLY A 28 13.13 26.65 -36.27
C GLY A 28 13.08 25.19 -36.73
N LYS A 29 11.97 24.54 -36.38
CA LYS A 29 11.12 23.71 -37.26
C LYS A 29 9.85 23.35 -36.47
N PRO A 30 8.63 23.68 -36.95
CA PRO A 30 7.40 23.34 -36.25
C PRO A 30 7.07 21.85 -36.44
N LEU A 31 6.99 21.11 -35.33
CA LEU A 31 6.39 19.77 -35.28
C LEU A 31 4.87 19.92 -35.12
N PRO A 32 4.03 19.20 -35.89
CA PRO A 32 2.58 19.33 -35.81
C PRO A 32 2.06 18.77 -34.49
N CYS A 33 1.31 19.60 -33.75
CA CYS A 33 0.61 19.23 -32.54
C CYS A 33 -0.45 18.16 -32.84
N CYS A 34 -0.26 16.95 -32.29
CA CYS A 34 -1.28 15.91 -32.30
C CYS A 34 -2.51 16.35 -31.49
N GLY A 35 -3.64 16.44 -32.20
CA GLY A 35 -4.99 16.08 -31.79
C GLY A 35 -5.37 16.21 -30.31
N GLY A 36 -6.24 17.21 -30.05
CA GLY A 36 -6.96 17.34 -28.79
C GLY A 36 -7.81 16.11 -28.48
N GLY A 37 -7.37 15.34 -27.48
CA GLY A 37 -8.25 14.50 -26.68
C GLY A 37 -8.94 15.37 -25.65
N SER A 38 -10.26 15.54 -25.79
CA SER A 38 -11.15 16.18 -24.82
C SER A 38 -10.85 15.68 -23.39
N ALA A 39 -10.14 16.49 -22.60
CA ALA A 39 -10.08 16.32 -21.16
C ALA A 39 -11.48 16.62 -20.62
N SER A 40 -12.25 15.57 -20.36
CA SER A 40 -13.53 15.71 -19.67
C SER A 40 -13.27 16.36 -18.31
N THR A 41 -13.70 17.61 -18.15
CA THR A 41 -13.77 18.36 -16.89
C THR A 41 -14.87 17.76 -16.00
N GLY A 42 -14.70 16.49 -15.62
CA GLY A 42 -15.52 15.85 -14.60
C GLY A 42 -15.14 16.44 -13.25
N LYS A 43 -16.05 17.20 -12.63
CA LYS A 43 -15.88 17.75 -11.28
C LYS A 43 -15.54 16.60 -10.32
N ILE A 44 -14.33 16.62 -9.74
CA ILE A 44 -13.88 15.59 -8.79
C ILE A 44 -14.82 15.61 -7.58
N ARG A 45 -15.41 14.45 -7.26
CA ARG A 45 -16.31 14.30 -6.12
C ARG A 45 -15.52 13.86 -4.89
N TYR A 46 -15.71 14.57 -3.79
CA TYR A 46 -15.15 14.23 -2.49
C TYR A 46 -16.23 13.74 -1.53
N GLU A 47 -15.82 12.87 -0.60
CA GLU A 47 -16.68 12.47 0.51
C GLU A 47 -16.65 13.55 1.60
N GLU A 48 -17.83 13.94 2.09
CA GLU A 48 -17.98 15.03 3.07
C GLU A 48 -18.86 14.62 4.28
N GLY A 49 -19.44 13.42 4.28
CA GLY A 49 -20.44 12.98 5.26
C GLY A 49 -19.95 12.85 6.70
N PHE A 50 -18.67 13.14 6.96
CA PHE A 50 -18.03 13.15 8.28
C PHE A 50 -17.82 14.56 8.84
N ILE A 51 -18.14 15.61 8.06
CA ILE A 51 -18.04 17.00 8.47
C ILE A 51 -19.30 17.35 9.29
N ASP A 52 -19.11 17.86 10.51
CA ASP A 52 -20.20 18.16 11.45
C ASP A 52 -20.22 19.63 11.92
N GLY A 53 -19.32 20.46 11.40
CA GLY A 53 -19.21 21.85 11.80
C GLY A 53 -18.00 22.54 11.21
N LYS A 54 -17.61 23.64 11.84
CA LYS A 54 -16.42 24.43 11.52
C LYS A 54 -15.72 24.85 12.81
N VAL A 55 -14.41 25.08 12.72
CA VAL A 55 -13.57 25.68 13.75
C VAL A 55 -13.06 26.99 13.19
N ASP A 56 -13.34 28.10 13.88
CA ASP A 56 -12.83 29.41 13.46
C ASP A 56 -11.35 29.52 13.79
N THR A 57 -10.55 29.94 12.80
CA THR A 57 -9.12 30.14 12.96
C THR A 57 -8.71 31.51 12.43
N SER A 58 -7.48 31.93 12.76
CA SER A 58 -6.82 33.13 12.20
C SER A 58 -6.77 33.12 10.67
N ALA A 59 -6.67 31.93 10.06
CA ALA A 59 -6.67 31.75 8.61
C ALA A 59 -8.07 31.50 8.02
N GLY A 60 -9.14 31.75 8.78
CA GLY A 60 -10.53 31.52 8.38
C GLY A 60 -11.12 30.21 8.90
N PRO A 61 -12.36 29.89 8.53
CA PRO A 61 -13.06 28.74 9.08
C PRO A 61 -12.54 27.42 8.47
N VAL A 62 -12.19 26.47 9.33
CA VAL A 62 -11.71 25.13 8.96
C VAL A 62 -12.82 24.09 9.23
N PRO A 63 -13.11 23.13 8.32
CA PRO A 63 -14.12 22.11 8.55
C PRO A 63 -13.81 21.25 9.78
N ARG A 64 -14.81 21.06 10.65
CA ARG A 64 -14.75 20.15 11.80
C ARG A 64 -15.28 18.77 11.43
N VAL A 65 -14.60 17.72 11.86
CA VAL A 65 -14.95 16.33 11.57
C VAL A 65 -15.22 15.53 12.83
N HIS A 66 -16.17 14.60 12.77
CA HIS A 66 -16.42 13.67 13.88
C HIS A 66 -15.56 12.41 13.79
N SER A 67 -15.24 11.81 14.94
CA SER A 67 -14.50 10.53 15.02
C SER A 67 -15.35 9.29 14.76
N ARG A 68 -16.68 9.39 14.85
CA ARG A 68 -17.61 8.24 14.73
C ARG A 68 -17.63 7.67 13.31
N ILE A 69 -17.54 6.35 13.16
CA ILE A 69 -17.67 5.68 11.86
C ILE A 69 -19.14 5.34 11.62
N GLY A 70 -19.74 5.87 10.55
CA GLY A 70 -21.15 5.64 10.20
C GLY A 70 -21.35 4.43 9.28
N SER A 71 -22.62 4.05 9.06
CA SER A 71 -22.98 2.96 8.12
C SER A 71 -22.54 3.23 6.69
N ARG A 72 -22.56 4.50 6.24
CA ARG A 72 -22.04 4.91 4.93
C ARG A 72 -20.52 4.69 4.81
N ASP A 73 -19.77 4.98 5.88
CA ASP A 73 -18.33 4.73 5.92
C ASP A 73 -18.03 3.23 5.88
N LEU A 74 -18.81 2.42 6.62
CA LEU A 74 -18.68 0.96 6.61
C LEU A 74 -18.98 0.36 5.23
N LEU A 75 -20.06 0.81 4.59
CA LEU A 75 -20.42 0.37 3.23
C LEU A 75 -19.38 0.82 2.20
N GLY A 76 -18.87 2.04 2.31
CA GLY A 76 -17.80 2.55 1.45
C GLY A 76 -16.52 1.74 1.60
N ARG A 77 -16.08 1.51 2.85
CA ARG A 77 -14.94 0.65 3.18
C ARG A 77 -15.12 -0.77 2.65
N TRP A 78 -16.32 -1.34 2.73
CA TRP A 78 -16.61 -2.64 2.14
C TRP A 78 -16.48 -2.58 0.62
N LYS A 79 -17.17 -1.64 -0.06
CA LYS A 79 -17.14 -1.50 -1.53
C LYS A 79 -15.72 -1.42 -2.09
N VAL A 80 -14.85 -0.59 -1.50
CA VAL A 80 -13.47 -0.45 -1.98
C VAL A 80 -12.61 -1.69 -1.76
N ARG A 81 -12.93 -2.53 -0.77
CA ARG A 81 -12.28 -3.83 -0.56
C ARG A 81 -12.68 -4.84 -1.64
N TRP A 82 -13.84 -4.65 -2.26
CA TRP A 82 -14.30 -5.41 -3.42
C TRP A 82 -14.00 -4.71 -4.76
N GLY A 83 -13.09 -3.73 -4.76
CA GLY A 83 -12.71 -3.00 -5.98
C GLY A 83 -13.77 -2.02 -6.51
N ILE A 84 -14.92 -1.89 -5.85
CA ILE A 84 -16.03 -1.06 -6.32
C ILE A 84 -15.76 0.42 -5.99
N GLY A 85 -15.48 1.22 -7.01
CA GLY A 85 -15.31 2.67 -6.86
C GLY A 85 -14.05 3.09 -6.07
N ARG A 86 -13.07 2.19 -5.97
CA ARG A 86 -11.82 2.38 -5.22
C ARG A 86 -11.11 3.68 -5.57
N ASP A 87 -10.95 3.96 -6.86
CA ASP A 87 -10.18 5.12 -7.34
C ASP A 87 -10.88 6.46 -7.04
N ARG A 88 -12.17 6.44 -6.70
CA ARG A 88 -12.96 7.65 -6.43
C ARG A 88 -13.27 7.86 -4.94
N TYR A 89 -12.81 6.96 -4.07
CA TYR A 89 -13.13 7.02 -2.64
C TYR A 89 -12.12 7.89 -1.87
N ARG A 90 -12.29 9.21 -2.00
CA ARG A 90 -11.32 10.22 -1.55
C ARG A 90 -11.95 11.39 -0.79
N VAL A 91 -11.15 12.01 0.07
CA VAL A 91 -11.46 13.23 0.84
C VAL A 91 -10.84 14.44 0.14
N ALA A 92 -11.44 15.63 0.30
CA ALA A 92 -10.82 16.85 -0.23
C ALA A 92 -9.49 17.11 0.50
N PRO A 93 -8.37 17.31 -0.19
CA PRO A 93 -7.12 17.72 0.46
C PRO A 93 -7.28 19.06 1.19
N GLY A 94 -6.61 19.22 2.32
CA GLY A 94 -6.73 20.43 3.15
C GLY A 94 -6.63 20.15 4.63
N LEU A 95 -6.97 21.16 5.43
CA LEU A 95 -6.94 21.07 6.89
C LEU A 95 -8.33 20.75 7.44
N TYR A 96 -8.38 19.90 8.46
CA TYR A 96 -9.60 19.53 9.18
C TYR A 96 -9.35 19.61 10.68
N GLY A 97 -10.35 20.07 11.44
CA GLY A 97 -10.31 20.03 12.90
C GLY A 97 -11.02 18.80 13.46
N LEU A 98 -10.36 18.06 14.35
CA LEU A 98 -10.97 17.00 15.15
C LEU A 98 -11.18 17.51 16.58
N GLY A 99 -12.40 17.41 17.10
CA GLY A 99 -12.75 17.97 18.41
C GLY A 99 -12.81 19.50 18.36
N ALA A 100 -12.21 20.16 19.35
CA ALA A 100 -12.07 21.62 19.44
C ALA A 100 -10.58 22.02 19.46
N PRO A 101 -9.83 21.82 18.36
CA PRO A 101 -8.40 22.07 18.33
C PRO A 101 -8.07 23.55 18.45
N GLY A 102 -7.23 23.88 19.43
CA GLY A 102 -6.62 25.21 19.59
C GLY A 102 -5.28 25.35 18.86
N ALA A 103 -4.61 26.49 19.05
CA ALA A 103 -3.32 26.77 18.41
C ALA A 103 -2.16 25.85 18.89
N ALA A 104 -2.28 25.26 20.09
CA ALA A 104 -1.29 24.32 20.62
C ALA A 104 -1.55 22.85 20.23
N ALA A 105 -2.68 22.56 19.56
CA ALA A 105 -3.09 21.21 19.22
C ALA A 105 -2.14 20.55 18.20
N PRO A 106 -1.87 19.24 18.32
CA PRO A 106 -0.98 18.54 17.39
C PRO A 106 -1.55 18.53 15.97
N VAL A 107 -0.65 18.55 14.98
CA VAL A 107 -0.99 18.44 13.56
C VAL A 107 -0.63 17.05 13.06
N LEU A 108 -1.65 16.23 12.79
CA LEU A 108 -1.55 14.89 12.23
C LEU A 108 -1.63 14.98 10.69
N VAL A 109 -0.64 14.43 9.98
CA VAL A 109 -0.63 14.42 8.52
C VAL A 109 -1.12 13.08 7.99
N THR A 110 -1.96 13.08 6.96
CA THR A 110 -2.47 11.84 6.35
C THR A 110 -2.77 11.98 4.87
N ALA A 111 -3.09 10.87 4.22
CA ALA A 111 -3.44 10.78 2.81
C ALA A 111 -4.95 11.05 2.58
N ASN A 112 -5.31 11.57 1.42
CA ASN A 112 -6.73 11.79 1.04
C ASN A 112 -7.50 10.52 0.67
N TYR A 113 -6.90 9.33 0.78
CA TYR A 113 -7.67 8.09 0.70
C TYR A 113 -8.62 7.97 1.88
N LYS A 114 -9.93 7.93 1.59
CA LYS A 114 -10.99 8.04 2.62
C LYS A 114 -10.90 6.97 3.70
N VAL A 115 -10.49 5.74 3.37
CA VAL A 115 -10.28 4.67 4.35
C VAL A 115 -9.15 5.02 5.32
N THR A 116 -8.05 5.60 4.83
CA THR A 116 -6.94 6.05 5.67
C THR A 116 -7.39 7.17 6.61
N PHE A 117 -8.06 8.18 6.04
CA PHE A 117 -8.58 9.31 6.80
C PHE A 117 -9.54 8.87 7.92
N ASP A 118 -10.45 7.93 7.62
CA ASP A 118 -11.39 7.38 8.60
C ASP A 118 -10.70 6.66 9.76
N VAL A 119 -9.64 5.91 9.46
CA VAL A 119 -8.87 5.22 10.49
C VAL A 119 -8.16 6.23 11.41
N VAL A 120 -7.59 7.31 10.86
CA VAL A 120 -6.94 8.37 11.66
C VAL A 120 -7.95 9.08 12.56
N ARG A 121 -9.07 9.58 12.02
CA ARG A 121 -10.06 10.31 12.85
C ARG A 121 -10.71 9.44 13.93
N ARG A 122 -10.90 8.14 13.66
CA ARG A 122 -11.42 7.17 14.63
C ARG A 122 -10.41 6.93 15.75
N ASP A 123 -9.16 6.69 15.40
CA ASP A 123 -8.12 6.34 16.37
C ASP A 123 -7.67 7.56 17.20
N ALA A 124 -7.80 8.76 16.63
CA ALA A 124 -7.62 10.03 17.33
C ALA A 124 -8.87 10.49 18.12
N ALA A 125 -9.88 9.63 18.30
CA ALA A 125 -11.09 9.99 19.05
C ALA A 125 -10.75 10.53 20.45
N GLY A 126 -11.42 11.63 20.82
CA GLY A 126 -11.21 12.32 22.09
C GLY A 126 -9.91 13.12 22.17
N LEU A 127 -9.20 13.33 21.05
CA LEU A 127 -8.14 14.32 20.94
C LEU A 127 -8.68 15.57 20.26
N ASP A 128 -8.20 16.72 20.72
CA ASP A 128 -8.30 17.97 19.98
C ASP A 128 -7.07 18.07 19.08
N ALA A 129 -7.24 17.85 17.78
CA ALA A 129 -6.14 17.75 16.83
C ALA A 129 -6.48 18.35 15.47
N TRP A 130 -5.46 18.88 14.79
CA TRP A 130 -5.54 19.26 13.39
C TRP A 130 -5.16 18.07 12.52
N ILE A 131 -5.91 17.81 11.45
CA ILE A 131 -5.63 16.76 10.48
C ILE A 131 -5.34 17.43 9.12
N LEU A 132 -4.08 17.40 8.70
CA LEU A 132 -3.64 17.89 7.40
C LEU A 132 -3.68 16.75 6.38
N VAL A 133 -4.59 16.83 5.44
CA VAL A 133 -4.84 15.81 4.40
C VAL A 133 -4.13 16.19 3.12
N LEU A 134 -3.17 15.36 2.69
CA LEU A 134 -2.40 15.52 1.46
C LEU A 134 -3.14 14.96 0.25
N ASP A 135 -2.90 15.53 -0.93
CA ASP A 135 -3.46 15.00 -2.17
C ASP A 135 -2.67 13.82 -2.72
N THR A 136 -3.09 12.63 -2.31
CA THR A 136 -2.55 11.35 -2.76
C THR A 136 -3.39 10.69 -3.86
N ARG A 137 -4.28 11.44 -4.53
CA ARG A 137 -5.19 10.92 -5.58
C ARG A 137 -6.07 9.74 -5.13
N GLY A 138 -6.35 9.62 -3.83
CA GLY A 138 -7.10 8.50 -3.27
C GLY A 138 -6.26 7.25 -2.99
N ILE A 139 -4.94 7.36 -2.89
CA ILE A 139 -4.01 6.27 -2.57
C ILE A 139 -3.62 6.32 -1.08
N ASN A 140 -3.40 5.16 -0.44
CA ASN A 140 -2.99 5.11 0.96
C ASN A 140 -1.57 5.68 1.17
N VAL A 141 -1.18 5.96 2.42
CA VAL A 141 0.12 6.59 2.75
C VAL A 141 1.32 5.83 2.21
N TRP A 142 1.41 4.51 2.44
CA TRP A 142 2.58 3.71 2.06
C TRP A 142 2.77 3.69 0.55
N CYS A 143 1.70 3.37 -0.19
CA CYS A 143 1.75 3.32 -1.66
C CYS A 143 2.01 4.71 -2.25
N ALA A 144 1.33 5.75 -1.72
CA ALA A 144 1.50 7.11 -2.19
C ALA A 144 2.89 7.67 -1.91
N ALA A 145 3.54 7.26 -0.82
CA ALA A 145 4.91 7.64 -0.51
C ALA A 145 5.91 6.99 -1.46
N GLY A 146 5.71 5.71 -1.79
CA GLY A 146 6.52 5.01 -2.80
C GLY A 146 6.37 5.58 -4.21
N GLU A 147 5.19 6.11 -4.55
CA GLU A 147 4.94 6.79 -5.83
C GLU A 147 5.30 8.29 -5.83
N GLY A 148 5.58 8.87 -4.66
CA GLY A 148 5.94 10.29 -4.48
C GLY A 148 4.75 11.27 -4.38
N THR A 149 3.50 10.81 -4.45
CA THR A 149 2.32 11.69 -4.25
C THR A 149 2.11 12.06 -2.77
N PHE A 150 2.45 11.16 -1.84
CA PHE A 150 2.68 11.53 -0.44
C PHE A 150 4.14 11.98 -0.30
N GLY A 151 4.43 13.17 -0.81
CA GLY A 151 5.79 13.66 -1.03
C GLY A 151 6.15 14.93 -0.23
N THR A 152 7.46 15.21 -0.12
CA THR A 152 8.01 16.45 0.47
C THR A 152 7.32 17.71 -0.07
N GLU A 153 7.25 17.85 -1.39
CA GLU A 153 6.65 19.02 -2.05
C GLU A 153 5.17 19.18 -1.72
N GLU A 154 4.44 18.06 -1.68
CA GLU A 154 3.01 18.07 -1.33
C GLU A 154 2.79 18.52 0.12
N VAL A 155 3.65 18.10 1.05
CA VAL A 155 3.61 18.57 2.44
C VAL A 155 3.84 20.08 2.51
N ILE A 156 4.91 20.57 1.86
CA ILE A 156 5.25 22.01 1.84
C ILE A 156 4.10 22.83 1.27
N ARG A 157 3.58 22.41 0.12
CA ARG A 157 2.45 23.06 -0.55
C ARG A 157 1.22 23.11 0.33
N ARG A 158 0.84 22.00 0.96
CA ARG A 158 -0.36 21.93 1.81
C ARG A 158 -0.23 22.77 3.08
N VAL A 159 0.96 22.85 3.68
CA VAL A 159 1.24 23.75 4.79
C VAL A 159 1.04 25.22 4.38
N GLY A 160 1.52 25.60 3.19
CA GLY A 160 1.35 26.95 2.64
C GLY A 160 -0.10 27.30 2.31
N GLU A 161 -0.77 26.44 1.52
CA GLU A 161 -2.16 26.67 1.08
C GLU A 161 -3.16 26.75 2.23
N THR A 162 -2.93 25.97 3.30
CA THR A 162 -3.78 26.01 4.51
C THR A 162 -3.40 27.12 5.48
N ARG A 163 -2.32 27.86 5.19
CA ARG A 163 -1.75 28.89 6.09
C ARG A 163 -1.55 28.37 7.50
N LEU A 164 -1.10 27.11 7.61
CA LEU A 164 -1.02 26.40 8.90
C LEU A 164 -0.17 27.15 9.93
N SER A 165 0.83 27.91 9.48
CA SER A 165 1.70 28.76 10.32
C SER A 165 0.97 29.84 11.11
N GLU A 166 -0.20 30.29 10.63
CA GLU A 166 -1.07 31.26 11.30
C GLU A 166 -2.01 30.57 12.31
N ILE A 167 -2.36 29.30 12.08
CA ILE A 167 -3.35 28.54 12.85
C ILE A 167 -2.73 27.93 14.11
N VAL A 168 -1.50 27.41 14.02
CA VAL A 168 -0.81 26.75 15.14
C VAL A 168 0.38 27.55 15.65
N SER A 169 0.58 27.53 16.98
CA SER A 169 1.64 28.27 17.68
C SER A 169 3.02 27.59 17.59
N HIS A 170 3.09 26.38 17.05
CA HIS A 170 4.32 25.61 16.88
C HIS A 170 4.64 25.33 15.41
N ARG A 171 5.79 24.68 15.15
CA ARG A 171 6.26 24.30 13.81
C ARG A 171 6.58 22.81 13.77
N ARG A 172 5.58 21.98 14.06
CA ARG A 172 5.72 20.51 14.17
C ARG A 172 4.60 19.82 13.41
N LEU A 173 4.95 18.82 12.60
CA LEU A 173 4.01 17.96 11.87
C LEU A 173 4.26 16.52 12.27
N ILE A 174 3.20 15.77 12.57
CA ILE A 174 3.29 14.35 12.90
C ILE A 174 2.91 13.56 11.66
N LEU A 175 3.90 12.96 11.01
CA LEU A 175 3.71 12.14 9.81
C LEU A 175 3.67 10.66 10.18
N PRO A 176 2.91 9.81 9.46
CA PRO A 176 2.98 8.37 9.67
C PRO A 176 4.37 7.85 9.30
N GLN A 177 4.88 6.87 10.06
CA GLN A 177 6.18 6.22 9.80
C GLN A 177 6.35 5.82 8.32
N LEU A 178 5.29 5.23 7.77
CA LEU A 178 5.23 4.67 6.42
C LEU A 178 5.23 5.74 5.31
N GLY A 179 5.18 7.03 5.66
CA GLY A 179 5.33 8.14 4.73
C GLY A 179 6.79 8.57 4.50
N ALA A 180 7.73 8.10 5.34
CA ALA A 180 9.14 8.47 5.25
C ALA A 180 9.84 8.15 3.91
N PRO A 181 9.45 7.11 3.13
CA PRO A 181 9.95 6.91 1.78
C PRO A 181 9.74 8.10 0.82
N GLY A 182 8.64 8.84 0.97
CA GLY A 182 8.28 9.94 0.07
C GLY A 182 8.56 11.32 0.64
N VAL A 183 8.76 11.44 1.95
CA VAL A 183 8.98 12.71 2.64
C VAL A 183 10.39 12.78 3.22
N ALA A 184 11.10 13.84 2.88
CA ALA A 184 12.40 14.18 3.44
C ALA A 184 12.23 15.25 4.52
N ALA A 185 12.38 14.86 5.79
CA ALA A 185 12.12 15.75 6.92
C ALA A 185 12.98 17.03 6.90
N HIS A 186 14.22 16.93 6.47
CA HIS A 186 15.15 18.06 6.37
C HIS A 186 14.73 19.07 5.28
N GLU A 187 14.22 18.59 4.13
CA GLU A 187 13.70 19.46 3.07
C GLU A 187 12.36 20.08 3.44
N VAL A 188 11.48 19.39 4.16
CA VAL A 188 10.24 20.01 4.69
C VAL A 188 10.58 21.18 5.62
N ARG A 189 11.54 20.99 6.53
CA ARG A 189 11.99 22.07 7.43
C ARG A 189 12.58 23.25 6.65
N LYS A 190 13.37 22.97 5.61
CA LYS A 190 13.94 24.01 4.74
C LYS A 190 12.86 24.75 3.94
N GLY A 191 11.84 24.04 3.45
CA GLY A 191 10.82 24.57 2.56
C GLY A 191 9.72 25.37 3.26
N CYS A 192 9.26 24.94 4.44
CA CYS A 192 8.17 25.63 5.16
C CYS A 192 8.44 25.91 6.65
N GLY A 193 9.63 25.61 7.16
CA GLY A 193 10.00 25.85 8.56
C GLY A 193 9.41 24.85 9.57
N PHE A 194 8.51 23.96 9.15
CA PHE A 194 7.95 22.92 10.00
C PHE A 194 8.90 21.73 10.14
N SER A 195 9.09 21.26 11.37
CA SER A 195 9.83 20.03 11.65
C SER A 195 8.89 18.83 11.58
N VAL A 196 9.32 17.79 10.87
CA VAL A 196 8.61 16.52 10.78
C VAL A 196 9.00 15.62 11.94
N MET A 197 8.00 15.15 12.68
CA MET A 197 8.11 14.07 13.66
C MET A 197 7.48 12.83 13.03
N TYR A 198 8.26 11.77 12.81
CA TYR A 198 7.66 10.51 12.39
C TYR A 198 6.95 9.88 13.59
N GLY A 199 5.63 9.74 13.48
CA GLY A 199 4.76 9.07 14.45
C GLY A 199 4.75 7.54 14.27
N PRO A 200 3.83 6.85 14.94
CA PRO A 200 3.76 5.39 14.90
C PRO A 200 3.35 4.85 13.51
N VAL A 201 3.64 3.56 13.29
CA VAL A 201 3.16 2.80 12.13
C VAL A 201 1.64 2.68 12.13
N ARG A 202 1.04 2.51 13.31
CA ARG A 202 -0.42 2.35 13.47
C ARG A 202 -1.00 3.58 14.17
N SER A 203 -2.09 4.11 13.62
CA SER A 203 -2.78 5.30 14.13
C SER A 203 -3.35 5.12 15.55
N ARG A 204 -3.71 3.90 15.95
CA ARG A 204 -4.15 3.61 17.33
C ARG A 204 -3.13 3.99 18.41
N ASP A 205 -1.85 4.05 18.03
CA ASP A 205 -0.78 4.37 18.97
C ASP A 205 -0.51 5.89 19.04
N ILE A 206 -1.24 6.72 18.28
CA ILE A 206 -1.03 8.18 18.24
C ILE A 206 -1.17 8.80 19.63
N ARG A 207 -2.16 8.38 20.42
CA ARG A 207 -2.37 8.93 21.77
C ARG A 207 -1.18 8.60 22.68
N ALA A 208 -0.80 7.32 22.75
CA ALA A 208 0.36 6.89 23.54
C ALA A 208 1.66 7.56 23.07
N PHE A 209 1.82 7.79 21.77
CA PHE A 209 2.94 8.54 21.21
C PHE A 209 2.96 10.00 21.66
N LEU A 210 1.81 10.68 21.65
CA LEU A 210 1.67 12.05 22.14
C LEU A 210 1.95 12.15 23.65
N ASP A 211 1.38 11.23 24.44
CA ASP A 211 1.56 11.16 25.89
C ASP A 211 3.04 10.91 26.27
N ALA A 212 3.76 10.15 25.44
CA ALA A 212 5.21 9.93 25.56
C ALA A 212 6.08 11.11 25.06
N GLY A 213 5.49 12.27 24.78
CA GLY A 213 6.20 13.45 24.31
C GLY A 213 6.73 13.31 22.87
N MET A 214 5.97 12.61 22.01
CA MET A 214 6.31 12.33 20.61
C MET A 214 7.57 11.47 20.44
N LYS A 215 7.82 10.57 21.40
CA LYS A 215 8.86 9.54 21.31
C LYS A 215 8.20 8.19 21.04
N ALA A 216 8.44 7.63 19.86
CA ALA A 216 7.90 6.33 19.51
C ALA A 216 8.70 5.21 20.19
N SER A 217 8.00 4.26 20.80
CA SER A 217 8.64 3.03 21.29
C SER A 217 9.07 2.13 20.12
N PRO A 218 10.00 1.20 20.34
CA PRO A 218 10.36 0.22 19.31
C PRO A 218 9.17 -0.56 18.75
N ALA A 219 8.15 -0.83 19.58
CA ALA A 219 6.93 -1.51 19.15
C ALA A 219 6.09 -0.65 18.18
N MET A 220 6.01 0.67 18.41
CA MET A 220 5.29 1.61 17.55
C MET A 220 5.96 1.79 16.17
N ARG A 221 7.27 1.54 16.08
CA ARG A 221 8.06 1.64 14.85
C ARG A 221 7.97 0.39 13.98
N ARG A 222 7.67 -0.77 14.56
CA ARG A 222 7.69 -2.07 13.86
C ARG A 222 6.38 -2.34 13.12
N VAL A 223 6.49 -2.79 11.87
CA VAL A 223 5.34 -3.30 11.12
C VAL A 223 5.09 -4.75 11.50
N VAL A 224 3.93 -5.02 12.11
CA VAL A 224 3.43 -6.39 12.30
C VAL A 224 2.42 -6.75 11.22
N PHE A 225 2.42 -8.02 10.81
CA PHE A 225 1.52 -8.55 9.78
C PHE A 225 0.76 -9.80 10.27
N PRO A 226 -0.20 -9.63 11.19
CA PRO A 226 -1.00 -10.71 11.75
C PRO A 226 -1.94 -11.33 10.71
N THR A 227 -2.50 -12.50 11.02
CA THR A 227 -3.42 -13.25 10.13
C THR A 227 -4.60 -12.42 9.65
N MET A 228 -5.17 -11.58 10.51
CA MET A 228 -6.30 -10.72 10.14
C MET A 228 -5.92 -9.65 9.12
N ASP A 229 -4.72 -9.08 9.21
CA ASP A 229 -4.26 -8.08 8.23
C ASP A 229 -4.05 -8.72 6.84
N ARG A 230 -3.68 -10.00 6.80
CA ARG A 230 -3.55 -10.78 5.56
C ARG A 230 -4.90 -11.02 4.90
N LEU A 231 -5.88 -11.49 5.68
CA LEU A 231 -7.22 -11.78 5.20
C LEU A 231 -7.98 -10.54 4.71
N VAL A 232 -7.68 -9.38 5.29
CA VAL A 232 -8.26 -8.10 4.87
C VAL A 232 -7.87 -7.70 3.44
N LEU A 233 -6.82 -8.31 2.86
CA LEU A 233 -6.37 -8.09 1.48
C LEU A 233 -7.00 -9.08 0.49
N THR A 234 -7.37 -10.28 0.95
CA THR A 234 -7.94 -11.35 0.12
C THR A 234 -9.10 -10.91 -0.80
N PRO A 235 -10.08 -10.09 -0.36
CA PRO A 235 -11.15 -9.66 -1.27
C PRO A 235 -10.64 -8.88 -2.48
N VAL A 236 -9.66 -8.00 -2.29
CA VAL A 236 -9.08 -7.21 -3.39
C VAL A 236 -8.37 -8.15 -4.37
N GLU A 237 -7.57 -9.09 -3.86
CA GLU A 237 -6.86 -10.08 -4.67
C GLU A 237 -7.83 -10.93 -5.49
N ILE A 238 -8.91 -11.43 -4.87
CA ILE A 238 -9.94 -12.20 -5.57
C ILE A 238 -10.56 -11.34 -6.68
N THR A 239 -10.96 -10.10 -6.38
CA THR A 239 -11.61 -9.24 -7.39
C THR A 239 -10.70 -8.91 -8.57
N ASN A 240 -9.41 -8.71 -8.34
CA ASN A 240 -8.43 -8.51 -9.41
C ASN A 240 -8.26 -9.78 -10.27
N LEU A 241 -8.46 -10.96 -9.69
CA LEU A 241 -8.39 -12.25 -10.38
C LEU A 241 -9.68 -12.63 -11.11
N LEU A 242 -10.84 -12.07 -10.77
CA LEU A 242 -12.13 -12.48 -11.37
C LEU A 242 -12.15 -12.33 -12.89
N ARG A 243 -11.63 -11.22 -13.43
CA ARG A 243 -11.59 -10.98 -14.89
C ARG A 243 -10.67 -11.97 -15.62
N PRO A 244 -9.38 -12.14 -15.25
CA PRO A 244 -8.53 -13.13 -15.90
C PRO A 244 -9.00 -14.56 -15.65
N ALA A 245 -9.52 -14.87 -14.45
CA ALA A 245 -10.09 -16.19 -14.15
C ALA A 245 -11.34 -16.49 -14.99
N GLY A 246 -12.19 -15.49 -15.27
CA GLY A 246 -13.34 -15.65 -16.15
C GLY A 246 -12.94 -15.99 -17.58
N TRP A 247 -11.92 -15.31 -18.14
CA TRP A 247 -11.36 -15.66 -19.45
C TRP A 247 -10.72 -17.05 -19.46
N ALA A 248 -9.94 -17.39 -18.42
CA ALA A 248 -9.34 -18.72 -18.29
C ALA A 248 -10.42 -19.81 -18.19
N ALA A 249 -11.49 -19.58 -17.40
CA ALA A 249 -12.62 -20.48 -17.27
C ALA A 249 -13.33 -20.70 -18.62
N LEU A 250 -13.56 -19.64 -19.39
CA LEU A 250 -14.14 -19.74 -20.73
C LEU A 250 -13.25 -20.56 -21.66
N VAL A 251 -11.95 -20.30 -21.70
CA VAL A 251 -10.99 -21.05 -22.53
C VAL A 251 -10.95 -22.52 -22.11
N LEU A 252 -10.86 -22.81 -20.82
CA LEU A 252 -10.88 -24.18 -20.28
C LEU A 252 -12.18 -24.90 -20.64
N PHE A 253 -13.32 -24.23 -20.54
CA PHE A 253 -14.62 -24.78 -20.92
C PHE A 253 -14.69 -25.11 -22.42
N LEU A 254 -14.22 -24.22 -23.29
CA LEU A 254 -14.17 -24.47 -24.73
C LEU A 254 -13.22 -25.61 -25.09
N LEU A 255 -12.02 -25.65 -24.49
CA LEU A 255 -11.06 -26.74 -24.67
C LEU A 255 -11.60 -28.07 -24.17
N ALA A 256 -12.37 -28.07 -23.09
CA ALA A 256 -13.07 -29.24 -22.58
C ALA A 256 -14.16 -29.76 -23.54
N GLY A 257 -14.59 -28.99 -24.53
CA GLY A 257 -15.48 -29.47 -25.59
C GLY A 257 -14.77 -30.28 -26.66
N PHE A 258 -13.45 -30.08 -26.85
CA PHE A 258 -12.69 -30.80 -27.86
C PHE A 258 -12.44 -32.26 -27.48
N GLY A 259 -12.61 -33.15 -28.45
CA GLY A 259 -12.50 -34.60 -28.27
C GLY A 259 -12.57 -35.35 -29.61
N PRO A 260 -12.75 -36.68 -29.62
CA PRO A 260 -12.73 -37.50 -30.83
C PRO A 260 -13.75 -37.07 -31.90
N GLY A 261 -14.87 -36.47 -31.48
CA GLY A 261 -15.91 -35.92 -32.35
C GLY A 261 -15.75 -34.44 -32.71
N ILE A 262 -14.51 -33.91 -32.66
CA ILE A 262 -14.16 -32.49 -32.85
C ILE A 262 -14.66 -31.61 -31.71
N PHE A 263 -15.97 -31.43 -31.51
CA PHE A 263 -16.52 -30.64 -30.42
C PHE A 263 -17.86 -31.19 -29.91
N SER A 264 -18.02 -31.33 -28.60
CA SER A 264 -19.27 -31.74 -27.95
C SER A 264 -19.61 -30.85 -26.77
N LEU A 265 -20.82 -30.28 -26.79
CA LEU A 265 -21.33 -29.41 -25.72
C LEU A 265 -21.53 -30.18 -24.40
N GLY A 266 -21.96 -31.45 -24.48
CA GLY A 266 -22.08 -32.31 -23.30
C GLY A 266 -20.72 -32.59 -22.65
N ALA A 267 -19.71 -32.90 -23.48
CA ALA A 267 -18.36 -33.12 -22.98
C ALA A 267 -17.73 -31.83 -22.41
N ALA A 268 -18.04 -30.67 -22.99
CA ALA A 268 -17.66 -29.36 -22.47
C ALA A 268 -18.27 -29.11 -21.09
N TRP A 269 -19.54 -29.49 -20.87
CA TRP A 269 -20.20 -29.34 -19.58
C TRP A 269 -19.55 -30.23 -18.52
N ASP A 270 -19.41 -31.53 -18.79
CA ASP A 270 -18.91 -32.49 -17.80
C ASP A 270 -17.44 -32.23 -17.42
N ARG A 271 -16.56 -32.05 -18.41
CA ARG A 271 -15.13 -31.80 -18.18
C ARG A 271 -14.84 -30.34 -17.82
N GLY A 272 -15.58 -29.40 -18.40
CA GLY A 272 -15.37 -27.97 -18.19
C GLY A 272 -15.77 -27.53 -16.78
N VAL A 273 -16.87 -28.06 -16.23
CA VAL A 273 -17.27 -27.76 -14.84
C VAL A 273 -16.18 -28.21 -13.86
N ALA A 274 -15.61 -29.41 -14.05
CA ALA A 274 -14.51 -29.89 -13.22
C ALA A 274 -13.26 -29.01 -13.35
N ALA A 275 -12.90 -28.58 -14.56
CA ALA A 275 -11.76 -27.69 -14.80
C ALA A 275 -11.95 -26.30 -14.17
N VAL A 276 -13.16 -25.72 -14.28
CA VAL A 276 -13.51 -24.45 -13.64
C VAL A 276 -13.52 -24.56 -12.12
N ALA A 277 -14.02 -25.66 -11.57
CA ALA A 277 -13.97 -25.94 -10.14
C ALA A 277 -12.54 -26.06 -9.63
N ALA A 278 -11.65 -26.74 -10.39
CA ALA A 278 -10.23 -26.84 -10.07
C ALA A 278 -9.54 -25.46 -10.07
N LEU A 279 -9.84 -24.62 -11.07
CA LEU A 279 -9.35 -23.24 -11.13
C LEU A 279 -9.81 -22.43 -9.91
N ALA A 280 -11.09 -22.49 -9.57
CA ALA A 280 -11.64 -21.79 -8.41
C ALA A 280 -11.02 -22.28 -7.09
N ALA A 281 -10.85 -23.60 -6.93
CA ALA A 281 -10.20 -24.19 -5.75
C ALA A 281 -8.73 -23.77 -5.63
N GLY A 282 -7.99 -23.74 -6.75
CA GLY A 282 -6.62 -23.24 -6.79
C GLY A 282 -6.53 -21.75 -6.40
N ILE A 283 -7.45 -20.92 -6.89
CA ILE A 283 -7.52 -19.50 -6.52
C ILE A 283 -7.81 -19.35 -5.02
N LEU A 284 -8.76 -20.11 -4.46
CA LEU A 284 -9.06 -20.08 -3.03
C LEU A 284 -7.88 -20.57 -2.18
N ALA A 285 -7.15 -21.60 -2.62
CA ALA A 285 -5.95 -22.07 -1.96
C ALA A 285 -4.85 -20.98 -1.92
N GLY A 286 -4.61 -20.31 -3.03
CA GLY A 286 -3.62 -19.22 -3.10
C GLY A 286 -4.06 -17.96 -2.35
N ALA A 287 -5.31 -17.53 -2.52
CA ALA A 287 -5.82 -16.25 -2.02
C ALA A 287 -6.27 -16.28 -0.55
N VAL A 288 -6.65 -17.45 -0.03
CA VAL A 288 -7.21 -17.62 1.32
C VAL A 288 -6.34 -18.55 2.17
N VAL A 289 -6.11 -19.79 1.72
CA VAL A 289 -5.45 -20.81 2.54
C VAL A 289 -3.98 -20.44 2.80
N THR A 290 -3.28 -20.01 1.76
CA THR A 290 -1.86 -19.62 1.85
C THR A 290 -1.61 -18.48 2.84
N PRO A 291 -2.30 -17.32 2.78
CA PRO A 291 -2.07 -16.24 3.76
C PRO A 291 -2.46 -16.62 5.19
N VAL A 292 -3.50 -17.45 5.37
CA VAL A 292 -3.90 -17.96 6.69
C VAL A 292 -2.79 -18.85 7.26
N LEU A 293 -2.28 -19.77 6.45
CA LEU A 293 -1.29 -20.76 6.89
C LEU A 293 0.17 -20.28 6.78
N LEU A 294 0.39 -19.05 6.31
CA LEU A 294 1.72 -18.51 6.00
C LEU A 294 2.81 -18.73 7.07
N PRO A 295 2.54 -18.62 8.39
CA PRO A 295 3.55 -18.84 9.43
C PRO A 295 3.98 -20.30 9.55
N TRP A 296 3.10 -21.23 9.15
CA TRP A 296 3.31 -22.68 9.29
C TRP A 296 3.74 -23.33 7.97
N LEU A 297 3.51 -22.69 6.83
CA LEU A 297 3.94 -23.19 5.52
C LEU A 297 5.47 -23.10 5.38
N PRO A 298 6.16 -24.21 5.07
CA PRO A 298 7.60 -24.22 4.91
C PRO A 298 8.04 -23.52 3.61
N GLY A 299 9.32 -23.14 3.56
CA GLY A 299 9.92 -22.40 2.45
C GLY A 299 9.92 -20.89 2.66
N ARG A 300 10.79 -20.17 1.93
CA ARG A 300 10.90 -18.70 2.02
C ARG A 300 10.03 -18.00 0.97
N ALA A 301 10.03 -18.51 -0.27
CA ALA A 301 9.28 -17.93 -1.38
C ALA A 301 7.76 -18.15 -1.26
N PHE A 302 6.97 -17.13 -1.61
CA PHE A 302 5.50 -17.21 -1.62
C PHE A 302 4.96 -18.20 -2.64
N SER A 303 5.63 -18.36 -3.79
CA SER A 303 5.27 -19.36 -4.82
C SER A 303 5.34 -20.79 -4.27
N VAL A 304 6.41 -21.12 -3.54
CA VAL A 304 6.57 -22.44 -2.90
C VAL A 304 5.48 -22.67 -1.85
N LYS A 305 5.21 -21.69 -0.99
CA LYS A 305 4.14 -21.78 0.01
C LYS A 305 2.77 -21.97 -0.62
N GLY A 306 2.47 -21.20 -1.67
CA GLY A 306 1.23 -21.31 -2.44
C GLY A 306 1.09 -22.65 -3.14
N GLY A 307 2.17 -23.13 -3.78
CA GLY A 307 2.22 -24.44 -4.41
C GLY A 307 1.99 -25.56 -3.41
N LEU A 308 2.60 -25.51 -2.23
CA LEU A 308 2.36 -26.50 -1.16
C LEU A 308 0.91 -26.50 -0.69
N ALA A 309 0.32 -25.33 -0.43
CA ALA A 309 -1.08 -25.23 -0.03
C ALA A 309 -2.03 -25.78 -1.11
N GLY A 310 -1.79 -25.42 -2.37
CA GLY A 310 -2.57 -25.89 -3.52
C GLY A 310 -2.42 -27.39 -3.77
N GLY A 311 -1.20 -27.90 -3.69
CA GLY A 311 -0.88 -29.31 -3.90
C GLY A 311 -1.45 -30.22 -2.82
N VAL A 312 -1.40 -29.79 -1.54
CA VAL A 312 -2.05 -30.52 -0.43
C VAL A 312 -3.56 -30.56 -0.64
N LEU A 313 -4.19 -29.42 -0.96
CA LEU A 313 -5.62 -29.38 -1.21
C LEU A 313 -6.00 -30.27 -2.40
N ALA A 314 -5.23 -30.23 -3.48
CA ALA A 314 -5.45 -31.06 -4.66
C ALA A 314 -5.29 -32.56 -4.34
N ALA A 315 -4.29 -32.93 -3.55
CA ALA A 315 -4.11 -34.31 -3.09
C ALA A 315 -5.31 -34.80 -2.27
N CYS A 316 -5.86 -33.96 -1.39
CA CYS A 316 -7.09 -34.27 -0.65
C CYS A 316 -8.28 -34.51 -1.59
N VAL A 317 -8.44 -33.68 -2.63
CA VAL A 317 -9.52 -33.84 -3.62
C VAL A 317 -9.33 -35.12 -4.45
N VAL A 318 -8.12 -35.41 -4.90
CA VAL A 318 -7.80 -36.66 -5.60
C VAL A 318 -8.08 -37.89 -4.74
N MET A 319 -7.67 -37.85 -3.46
CA MET A 319 -7.94 -38.94 -2.52
C MET A 319 -9.44 -39.13 -2.28
N TRP A 320 -10.20 -38.05 -2.14
CA TRP A 320 -11.65 -38.09 -2.00
C TRP A 320 -12.33 -38.72 -3.22
N GLN A 321 -11.84 -38.43 -4.43
CA GLN A 321 -12.41 -38.90 -5.70
C GLN A 321 -11.67 -40.10 -6.32
N ARG A 322 -10.89 -40.85 -5.52
CA ARG A 322 -10.04 -41.95 -5.99
C ARG A 322 -10.75 -43.04 -6.80
N GLY A 323 -12.07 -43.20 -6.62
CA GLY A 323 -12.89 -44.17 -7.37
C GLY A 323 -13.46 -43.64 -8.69
N SER A 324 -13.43 -42.31 -8.90
CA SER A 324 -14.06 -41.65 -10.05
C SER A 324 -13.04 -40.99 -10.99
N LEU A 325 -11.83 -40.71 -10.51
CA LEU A 325 -10.77 -40.06 -11.29
C LEU A 325 -9.78 -41.07 -11.87
N HIS A 326 -9.59 -41.03 -13.19
CA HIS A 326 -8.49 -41.72 -13.84
C HIS A 326 -7.15 -41.02 -13.56
N ALA A 327 -6.04 -41.77 -13.62
CA ALA A 327 -4.71 -41.26 -13.27
C ALA A 327 -4.30 -39.96 -14.01
N PRO A 328 -4.56 -39.79 -15.34
CA PRO A 328 -4.24 -38.54 -16.02
C PRO A 328 -5.05 -37.33 -15.51
N ALA A 329 -6.32 -37.54 -15.16
CA ALA A 329 -7.17 -36.48 -14.63
C ALA A 329 -6.75 -36.08 -13.21
N ALA A 330 -6.37 -37.06 -12.38
CA ALA A 330 -5.81 -36.82 -11.05
C ALA A 330 -4.49 -36.02 -11.11
N LEU A 331 -3.59 -36.39 -12.03
CA LEU A 331 -2.34 -35.66 -12.25
C LEU A 331 -2.59 -34.23 -12.76
N ALA A 332 -3.52 -34.06 -13.71
CA ALA A 332 -3.88 -32.74 -14.22
C ALA A 332 -4.43 -31.83 -13.11
N LEU A 333 -5.29 -32.37 -12.23
CA LEU A 333 -5.84 -31.63 -11.09
C LEU A 333 -4.74 -31.19 -10.11
N LEU A 334 -3.83 -32.10 -9.76
CA LEU A 334 -2.68 -31.83 -8.89
C LEU A 334 -1.82 -30.70 -9.46
N LEU A 335 -1.45 -30.78 -10.74
CA LEU A 335 -0.59 -29.78 -11.37
C LEU A 335 -1.32 -28.43 -11.51
N ALA A 336 -2.58 -28.43 -11.94
CA ALA A 336 -3.34 -27.20 -12.16
C ALA A 336 -3.56 -26.42 -10.85
N MET A 337 -4.04 -27.08 -9.79
CA MET A 337 -4.29 -26.41 -8.51
C MET A 337 -2.98 -25.93 -7.86
N THR A 338 -1.91 -26.71 -7.95
CA THR A 338 -0.58 -26.31 -7.47
C THR A 338 -0.08 -25.06 -8.20
N ALA A 339 -0.17 -25.05 -9.54
CA ALA A 339 0.29 -23.93 -10.36
C ALA A 339 -0.54 -22.66 -10.10
N VAL A 340 -1.87 -22.77 -10.09
CA VAL A 340 -2.76 -21.63 -9.82
C VAL A 340 -2.54 -21.08 -8.41
N SER A 341 -2.49 -21.94 -7.40
CA SER A 341 -2.26 -21.52 -6.01
C SER A 341 -0.88 -20.89 -5.82
N SER A 342 0.16 -21.45 -6.45
CA SER A 342 1.51 -20.88 -6.47
C SER A 342 1.53 -19.47 -7.07
N PHE A 343 0.92 -19.30 -8.26
CA PHE A 343 0.83 -18.01 -8.94
C PHE A 343 0.05 -16.98 -8.11
N VAL A 344 -1.13 -17.34 -7.60
CA VAL A 344 -1.94 -16.43 -6.79
C VAL A 344 -1.24 -16.03 -5.49
N ALA A 345 -0.51 -16.94 -4.85
CA ALA A 345 0.25 -16.62 -3.64
C ALA A 345 1.37 -15.59 -3.89
N MET A 346 1.92 -15.52 -5.11
CA MET A 346 2.94 -14.52 -5.45
C MET A 346 2.40 -13.08 -5.39
N ASN A 347 1.09 -12.87 -5.55
CA ASN A 347 0.52 -11.51 -5.42
C ASN A 347 0.70 -10.94 -4.01
N PHE A 348 0.87 -11.79 -2.98
CA PHE A 348 1.11 -11.32 -1.62
C PHE A 348 2.51 -10.75 -1.39
N THR A 349 3.49 -10.97 -2.28
CA THR A 349 4.83 -10.38 -2.12
C THR A 349 4.72 -8.86 -1.98
N GLY A 350 3.95 -8.21 -2.85
CA GLY A 350 3.74 -6.76 -2.83
C GLY A 350 2.88 -6.22 -1.69
N ALA A 351 2.19 -7.10 -0.97
CA ALA A 351 1.25 -6.72 0.09
C ALA A 351 1.79 -7.05 1.49
N THR A 352 2.98 -7.65 1.58
CA THR A 352 3.64 -7.95 2.85
C THR A 352 4.84 -7.02 3.06
N PRO A 353 5.16 -6.64 4.31
CA PRO A 353 6.35 -5.86 4.61
C PRO A 353 7.64 -6.70 4.52
N PHE A 354 7.56 -7.99 4.20
CA PHE A 354 8.66 -8.93 4.39
C PHE A 354 9.54 -9.13 3.16
N THR A 355 9.09 -8.69 1.98
CA THR A 355 9.84 -8.87 0.74
C THR A 355 10.47 -7.57 0.31
N SER A 356 11.71 -7.67 -0.16
CA SER A 356 12.38 -6.60 -0.90
C SER A 356 12.23 -6.82 -2.41
N PRO A 357 12.18 -5.77 -3.24
CA PRO A 357 12.25 -5.84 -4.70
C PRO A 357 13.38 -6.75 -5.19
N SER A 358 14.61 -6.56 -4.70
CA SER A 358 15.74 -7.42 -5.07
C SER A 358 15.57 -8.86 -4.59
N GLY A 359 14.82 -9.09 -3.51
CA GLY A 359 14.43 -10.43 -3.09
C GLY A 359 13.40 -11.08 -4.02
N VAL A 360 12.51 -10.31 -4.65
CA VAL A 360 11.55 -10.83 -5.63
C VAL A 360 12.23 -11.08 -6.97
N GLU A 361 13.08 -10.16 -7.44
CA GLU A 361 13.85 -10.31 -8.68
C GLU A 361 14.80 -11.52 -8.59
N ASN A 362 15.62 -11.58 -7.53
CA ASN A 362 16.59 -12.66 -7.35
C ASN A 362 15.94 -13.96 -6.82
N GLY A 363 14.76 -13.88 -6.20
CA GLY A 363 13.99 -15.08 -5.77
C GLY A 363 13.48 -15.93 -6.93
N SER A 364 13.61 -15.43 -8.17
CA SER A 364 13.41 -16.17 -9.42
C SER A 364 14.56 -17.15 -9.74
N GLY A 365 15.70 -17.06 -9.03
CA GLY A 365 16.89 -17.88 -9.22
C GLY A 365 17.44 -18.40 -7.88
N GLU A 366 17.58 -19.72 -7.79
CA GLU A 366 18.05 -20.57 -6.68
C GLU A 366 19.09 -19.98 -5.70
N ARG A 367 18.98 -20.29 -4.38
CA ARG A 367 19.69 -21.41 -3.69
C ARG A 367 19.34 -21.46 -2.18
N PHE A 368 19.26 -22.68 -1.65
CA PHE A 368 18.73 -23.04 -0.33
C PHE A 368 19.74 -22.85 0.82
N SER A 369 19.25 -22.34 1.95
CA SER A 369 19.71 -22.74 3.29
C SER A 369 18.58 -22.54 4.31
N VAL A 370 18.35 -23.56 5.14
CA VAL A 370 17.29 -23.65 6.14
C VAL A 370 17.98 -23.71 7.50
N ASP A 371 17.74 -22.74 8.38
CA ASP A 371 18.05 -22.89 9.81
C ASP A 371 16.74 -22.90 10.60
N ILE A 372 16.41 -24.07 11.16
CA ILE A 372 15.22 -24.33 11.98
C ILE A 372 15.65 -24.27 13.44
N ARG A 373 15.94 -23.08 13.98
CA ARG A 373 15.94 -22.86 15.42
C ARG A 373 15.57 -21.42 15.78
N LYS A 374 14.30 -21.20 16.11
CA LYS A 374 13.86 -20.57 17.38
C LYS A 374 12.33 -20.48 17.45
N ARG A 375 11.78 -21.21 18.41
CA ARG A 375 10.41 -21.05 18.92
C ARG A 375 10.40 -19.84 19.86
N GLY A 376 9.47 -18.93 19.63
CA GLY A 376 9.17 -17.80 20.50
C GLY A 376 8.34 -16.79 19.72
N MET A 377 7.11 -16.51 20.15
CA MET A 377 6.22 -15.53 19.53
C MET A 377 6.70 -14.10 19.81
N VAL A 378 7.84 -13.74 19.23
CA VAL A 378 8.28 -12.40 18.87
C VAL A 378 9.12 -12.65 17.63
N MET A 379 8.69 -12.20 16.45
CA MET A 379 9.40 -12.49 15.19
C MET A 379 10.72 -11.70 15.10
N ASP A 380 11.73 -12.13 15.87
CA ASP A 380 13.14 -11.81 15.62
C ASP A 380 13.65 -12.69 14.47
N GLY A 381 14.24 -12.07 13.45
CA GLY A 381 15.03 -12.79 12.44
C GLY A 381 14.34 -13.19 11.13
N PHE A 382 13.44 -12.36 10.57
CA PHE A 382 12.92 -12.64 9.22
C PHE A 382 13.90 -12.15 8.14
N ARG A 383 14.86 -13.00 7.75
CA ARG A 383 15.68 -12.83 6.53
C ARG A 383 14.95 -13.46 5.35
N TYR A 384 14.46 -12.67 4.39
CA TYR A 384 13.75 -13.21 3.21
C TYR A 384 14.70 -13.99 2.31
N LEU A 385 15.80 -13.37 1.87
CA LEU A 385 16.92 -14.00 1.17
C LEU A 385 18.22 -13.36 1.66
N GLU A 386 19.29 -14.15 1.77
CA GLU A 386 20.60 -13.65 2.21
C GLU A 386 21.36 -13.03 1.03
N GLY A 387 22.07 -11.93 1.27
CA GLY A 387 22.95 -11.31 0.27
C GLY A 387 22.26 -10.43 -0.78
N VAL A 388 20.93 -10.44 -0.89
CA VAL A 388 20.20 -9.79 -2.01
C VAL A 388 19.97 -8.28 -1.87
N SER A 389 20.03 -7.73 -0.65
CA SER A 389 19.59 -6.36 -0.37
C SER A 389 20.54 -5.30 -0.95
N THR A 390 20.06 -4.32 -1.69
CA THR A 390 20.87 -3.26 -2.29
C THR A 390 21.37 -2.21 -1.30
N VAL A 391 20.91 -2.25 -0.04
CA VAL A 391 21.25 -1.23 0.96
C VAL A 391 22.75 -1.18 1.26
N ARG A 392 23.31 0.02 1.26
CA ARG A 392 24.71 0.33 1.57
C ARG A 392 24.80 1.59 2.42
N LEU A 393 25.80 1.65 3.31
CA LEU A 393 26.12 2.81 4.12
C LEU A 393 27.55 3.24 3.83
N ALA A 394 27.74 4.53 3.54
CA ALA A 394 29.03 5.18 3.42
C ALA A 394 29.40 5.84 4.75
N ASP A 395 30.17 5.14 5.58
CA ASP A 395 30.51 5.55 6.95
C ASP A 395 31.19 6.92 7.01
N GLU A 396 31.95 7.31 6.00
CA GLU A 396 32.65 8.61 5.95
C GLU A 396 31.73 9.79 5.67
N ALA A 397 30.60 9.56 4.99
CA ALA A 397 29.58 10.58 4.76
C ALA A 397 28.59 10.69 5.93
N CYS A 398 28.64 9.76 6.91
CA CYS A 398 27.70 9.71 8.01
C CYS A 398 28.03 10.77 9.08
N ILE A 399 27.10 11.69 9.31
CA ILE A 399 27.20 12.74 10.34
C ILE A 399 26.53 12.37 11.66
N GLY A 400 26.02 11.14 11.80
CA GLY A 400 25.47 10.66 13.07
C GLY A 400 24.10 11.21 13.47
N CYS A 401 23.29 11.73 12.55
CA CYS A 401 22.03 12.41 12.90
C CYS A 401 20.90 11.51 13.43
N GLY A 402 21.01 10.17 13.36
CA GLY A 402 20.01 9.23 13.89
C GLY A 402 18.73 9.05 13.06
N MET A 403 18.48 9.88 12.03
CA MET A 403 17.25 9.80 11.23
C MET A 403 17.00 8.43 10.61
N CYS A 404 18.06 7.70 10.20
CA CYS A 404 17.93 6.38 9.61
C CYS A 404 17.39 5.32 10.58
N GLU A 405 17.72 5.43 11.88
CA GLU A 405 17.16 4.58 12.93
C GLU A 405 15.68 4.95 13.17
N GLU A 406 15.37 6.25 13.21
CA GLU A 406 14.00 6.72 13.44
C GLU A 406 13.02 6.30 12.33
N VAL A 407 13.44 6.39 11.06
CA VAL A 407 12.56 6.11 9.90
C VAL A 407 12.53 4.64 9.49
N CYS A 408 13.41 3.78 10.02
CA CYS A 408 13.48 2.38 9.61
C CYS A 408 12.40 1.53 10.32
N PRO A 409 11.38 1.01 9.62
CA PRO A 409 10.36 0.17 10.25
C PRO A 409 10.86 -1.22 10.67
N HIS A 410 12.04 -1.62 10.17
CA HIS A 410 12.64 -2.94 10.38
C HIS A 410 13.83 -2.90 11.34
N GLY A 411 14.26 -1.72 11.80
CA GLY A 411 15.40 -1.59 12.71
C GLY A 411 16.74 -2.03 12.10
N VAL A 412 16.95 -1.82 10.80
CA VAL A 412 18.19 -2.17 10.09
C VAL A 412 19.38 -1.34 10.57
N PHE A 413 19.12 -0.12 11.05
CA PHE A 413 20.13 0.81 11.53
C PHE A 413 20.01 1.04 13.03
N ALA A 414 21.15 1.17 13.71
CA ALA A 414 21.23 1.66 15.08
C ALA A 414 22.40 2.64 15.20
N MET A 415 22.29 3.59 16.12
CA MET A 415 23.37 4.52 16.42
C MET A 415 24.40 3.89 17.37
N ALA A 416 25.67 3.88 16.97
CA ALA A 416 26.80 3.47 17.80
C ALA A 416 28.02 4.36 17.53
N GLU A 417 28.73 4.75 18.59
CA GLU A 417 29.95 5.59 18.49
C GLU A 417 29.72 6.91 17.73
N GLY A 418 28.51 7.47 17.81
CA GLY A 418 28.16 8.71 17.09
C GLY A 418 27.96 8.55 15.58
N LYS A 419 28.02 7.34 15.02
CA LYS A 419 27.67 7.05 13.61
C LYS A 419 26.54 6.02 13.53
N ALA A 420 25.88 5.98 12.37
CA ALA A 420 24.94 4.90 12.09
C ALA A 420 25.72 3.60 11.84
N ARG A 421 25.22 2.47 12.35
CA ARG A 421 25.70 1.12 12.04
C ARG A 421 24.56 0.30 11.47
N MET A 422 24.89 -0.55 10.51
CA MET A 422 23.95 -1.50 9.92
C MET A 422 23.98 -2.79 10.75
N LEU A 423 22.88 -3.12 11.41
CA LEU A 423 22.77 -4.31 12.26
C LEU A 423 22.53 -5.58 11.44
N GLU A 424 21.53 -5.54 10.56
CA GLU A 424 21.11 -6.67 9.74
C GLU A 424 20.71 -6.19 8.35
N ARG A 425 21.63 -6.32 7.39
CA ARG A 425 21.47 -5.86 6.01
C ARG A 425 20.27 -6.50 5.32
N ASP A 426 20.07 -7.80 5.55
CA ASP A 426 19.07 -8.59 4.83
C ASP A 426 17.68 -8.54 5.48
N ALA A 427 17.53 -7.79 6.58
CA ALA A 427 16.23 -7.37 7.11
C ALA A 427 15.65 -6.16 6.37
N CYS A 428 16.43 -5.52 5.49
CA CYS A 428 15.98 -4.37 4.71
C CYS A 428 14.95 -4.77 3.64
N MET A 429 13.78 -4.13 3.70
CA MET A 429 12.73 -4.27 2.68
C MET A 429 12.89 -3.27 1.51
N GLU A 430 14.01 -2.54 1.46
CA GLU A 430 14.34 -1.55 0.42
C GLU A 430 13.28 -0.46 0.21
N CYS A 431 12.61 -0.02 1.28
CA CYS A 431 11.58 1.01 1.18
C CYS A 431 12.10 2.41 0.85
N GLY A 432 13.41 2.68 0.92
CA GLY A 432 13.99 4.00 0.62
C GLY A 432 13.90 5.05 1.74
N ALA A 433 13.17 4.81 2.82
CA ALA A 433 12.93 5.81 3.89
C ALA A 433 14.22 6.42 4.47
N CYS A 434 15.22 5.57 4.77
CA CYS A 434 16.50 6.01 5.35
C CYS A 434 17.34 6.82 4.37
N ALA A 435 17.38 6.43 3.09
CA ALA A 435 18.07 7.18 2.05
C ALA A 435 17.39 8.54 1.80
N MET A 436 16.05 8.57 1.76
CA MET A 436 15.29 9.80 1.56
C MET A 436 15.49 10.81 2.71
N ASN A 437 15.66 10.34 3.94
CA ASN A 437 15.82 11.20 5.12
C ASN A 437 17.28 11.45 5.50
N CYS A 438 18.25 10.95 4.74
CA CYS A 438 19.67 11.19 5.00
C CYS A 438 20.14 12.53 4.40
N PRO A 439 20.45 13.57 5.21
CA PRO A 439 20.81 14.89 4.69
C PRO A 439 22.15 14.89 3.91
N THR A 440 23.06 13.98 4.25
CA THR A 440 24.37 13.85 3.57
C THR A 440 24.38 12.78 2.49
N LYS A 441 23.24 12.11 2.23
CA LYS A 441 23.12 11.01 1.26
C LYS A 441 24.14 9.88 1.50
N ALA A 442 24.47 9.61 2.77
CA ALA A 442 25.37 8.52 3.16
C ALA A 442 24.77 7.12 2.96
N ILE A 443 23.45 7.01 2.79
CA ILE A 443 22.74 5.73 2.65
C ILE A 443 22.25 5.60 1.22
N PHE A 444 22.58 4.46 0.60
CA PHE A 444 22.16 4.09 -0.74
C PHE A 444 21.27 2.86 -0.65
N VAL A 445 20.16 2.88 -1.37
CA VAL A 445 19.26 1.74 -1.56
C VAL A 445 18.52 1.96 -2.86
N THR A 446 18.23 0.90 -3.59
CA THR A 446 17.38 0.99 -4.78
C THR A 446 15.94 0.72 -4.36
N PRO A 447 15.11 1.76 -4.13
CA PRO A 447 13.73 1.52 -3.76
C PRO A 447 12.97 0.92 -4.94
N GLY A 448 12.03 0.04 -4.63
CA GLY A 448 11.16 -0.57 -5.63
C GLY A 448 9.87 -1.07 -5.01
N VAL A 449 8.92 -1.40 -5.87
CA VAL A 449 7.67 -2.04 -5.46
C VAL A 449 7.92 -3.54 -5.35
N GLY A 450 7.73 -4.12 -4.16
CA GLY A 450 7.92 -5.57 -3.95
C GLY A 450 6.82 -6.45 -4.57
N CYS A 451 5.93 -5.89 -5.38
CA CYS A 451 4.82 -6.63 -6.00
C CYS A 451 5.30 -7.41 -7.21
N ALA A 452 5.24 -8.74 -7.14
CA ALA A 452 5.62 -9.61 -8.26
C ALA A 452 4.82 -9.30 -9.53
N ALA A 453 3.51 -9.01 -9.41
CA ALA A 453 2.68 -8.64 -10.55
C ALA A 453 3.12 -7.32 -11.21
N ALA A 454 3.54 -6.32 -10.42
CA ALA A 454 4.02 -5.05 -10.95
C ALA A 454 5.39 -5.21 -11.66
N ILE A 455 6.27 -6.05 -11.12
CA ILE A 455 7.57 -6.39 -11.75
C ILE A 455 7.35 -7.14 -13.07
N LEU A 456 6.50 -8.17 -13.06
CA LEU A 456 6.17 -8.95 -14.26
C LEU A 456 5.52 -8.09 -15.35
N ASN A 457 4.57 -7.23 -14.98
CA ASN A 457 3.98 -6.29 -15.92
C ASN A 457 5.02 -5.33 -16.47
N GLY A 458 5.91 -4.79 -15.62
CA GLY A 458 7.00 -3.92 -16.06
C GLY A 458 7.94 -4.60 -17.07
N TRP A 459 8.25 -5.88 -16.88
CA TRP A 459 9.02 -6.66 -17.86
C TRP A 459 8.28 -6.86 -19.17
N LEU A 460 6.96 -7.12 -19.12
CA LEU A 460 6.13 -7.33 -20.32
C LEU A 460 5.89 -6.04 -21.12
N THR A 461 5.74 -4.90 -20.44
CA THR A 461 5.42 -3.60 -21.08
C THR A 461 6.65 -2.73 -21.31
N GLY A 462 7.81 -3.09 -20.76
CA GLY A 462 9.02 -2.26 -20.76
C GLY A 462 8.91 -1.00 -19.88
N SER A 463 7.86 -0.86 -19.07
CA SER A 463 7.66 0.27 -18.16
C SER A 463 8.20 -0.02 -16.77
N LYS A 464 8.50 1.03 -15.98
CA LYS A 464 8.83 0.84 -14.54
C LYS A 464 7.65 0.18 -13.82
N ALA A 465 7.96 -0.81 -12.97
CA ALA A 465 6.96 -1.44 -12.10
C ALA A 465 6.30 -0.37 -11.22
N SER A 466 4.99 -0.16 -11.39
CA SER A 466 4.22 0.81 -10.60
C SER A 466 3.12 0.10 -9.81
N CYS A 467 2.80 0.63 -8.63
CA CYS A 467 1.71 0.13 -7.77
C CYS A 467 0.32 0.56 -8.28
N GLY A 468 0.26 1.26 -9.41
CA GLY A 468 -0.98 1.72 -10.02
C GLY A 468 -1.90 0.55 -10.34
N CYS A 469 -3.09 0.57 -9.77
CA CYS A 469 -4.22 -0.28 -10.20
C CYS A 469 -4.82 0.20 -11.54
N GLY A 470 -4.21 1.20 -12.19
CA GLY A 470 -4.58 1.64 -13.53
C GLY A 470 -3.96 0.70 -14.55
N GLY A 471 -4.80 -0.13 -15.17
CA GLY A 471 -4.45 -0.79 -16.42
C GLY A 471 -4.33 0.18 -17.59
#